data_AF-A0A968JFB7-F1
#
_entry.id   AF-A0A968JFB7-F1
#
_cell.length_a   1.000
_cell.length_b   1.000
_cell.length_c   1.000
_cell.angle_alpha   90.00
_cell.angle_beta   90.00
_cell.angle_gamma   90.00
#
_symmetry.space_group_name_H-M   'P 1'
#
loop_
_entity.id
_entity.type
_entity.pdbx_description
1 polymer ?
#
loop_
_entity_poly.entity_id
_entity_poly.type
_entity_poly.pdbx_seq_one_letter_code
_entity_poly.pdbx_strand_id
1 'polypeptide(L)'
;LGMGWVALCVAVLIPFFRQGGGFQYAFIYGWLGATPLEMLQTLLLRPVYVAERVLTAGKLGYLFELFAPLLFLALLRPGLLLVALPSLLLNLLSADRIHWSIRYHYQAFVLPFLIIATLYIVIDITRSRKRVGTTLALLLVAVSLLAQVWLRSPLIHLATRDRPTERIAYVQQVLQLIPPDAAVAATSTLGPHVARREQLYFYPGGDLIYATRLIDNADYLLIDRNEVPPEQWDALQQQARSPGWRVLANEHEYLLLAREE
;
A
#
# COMPACT_ATOMS: atom_id res chain seq x y z
N LEU A 1 1.62 -18.09 23.14
CA LEU A 1 2.14 -16.71 23.10
C LEU A 1 1.57 -15.91 21.93
N GLY A 2 1.80 -16.30 20.67
CA GLY A 2 1.34 -15.54 19.49
C GLY A 2 -0.17 -15.21 19.43
N MET A 3 -1.05 -16.19 19.61
CA MET A 3 -2.51 -15.95 19.61
C MET A 3 -2.95 -15.02 20.75
N GLY A 4 -2.33 -15.16 21.93
CA GLY A 4 -2.60 -14.28 23.07
C GLY A 4 -2.17 -12.84 22.81
N TRP A 5 -1.02 -12.65 22.15
CA TRP A 5 -0.55 -11.33 21.71
C TRP A 5 -1.51 -10.71 20.68
N VAL A 6 -1.95 -11.47 19.68
CA VAL A 6 -2.93 -11.01 18.69
C VAL A 6 -4.24 -10.60 19.36
N ALA A 7 -4.76 -11.42 20.29
CA ALA A 7 -5.97 -11.11 21.02
C ALA A 7 -5.82 -9.83 21.87
N LEU A 8 -4.70 -9.67 22.58
CA LEU A 8 -4.40 -8.46 23.35
C LEU A 8 -4.34 -7.21 22.45
N CYS A 9 -3.65 -7.28 21.31
CA CYS A 9 -3.56 -6.17 20.38
C CYS A 9 -4.93 -5.79 19.80
N VAL A 10 -5.68 -6.77 19.28
CA VAL A 10 -6.93 -6.53 18.57
C VAL A 10 -8.08 -6.15 19.51
N ALA A 11 -8.16 -6.78 20.68
CA ALA A 11 -9.29 -6.58 21.60
C ALA A 11 -9.05 -5.48 22.65
N VAL A 12 -7.79 -5.16 22.98
CA VAL A 12 -7.47 -4.21 24.05
C VAL A 12 -6.70 -3.00 23.54
N LEU A 13 -5.50 -3.20 22.98
CA LEU A 13 -4.60 -2.08 22.66
C LEU A 13 -5.14 -1.19 21.54
N ILE A 14 -5.55 -1.77 20.40
CA ILE A 14 -6.08 -1.00 19.27
C ILE A 14 -7.33 -0.20 19.66
N PRO A 15 -8.36 -0.80 20.30
CA PRO A 15 -9.52 -0.03 20.76
C PRO A 15 -9.18 1.07 21.76
N PHE A 16 -8.25 0.80 22.69
CA PHE A 16 -7.83 1.77 23.72
C PHE A 16 -7.28 3.06 23.11
N PHE A 17 -6.38 2.97 22.11
CA PHE A 17 -5.78 4.15 21.48
C PHE A 17 -6.68 4.86 20.46
N ARG A 18 -7.76 4.22 20.00
CA ARG A 18 -8.57 4.76 18.90
C ARG A 18 -9.58 5.84 19.30
N GLN A 19 -9.86 6.02 20.60
CA GLN A 19 -10.74 7.08 21.11
C GLN A 19 -12.06 7.23 20.30
N GLY A 20 -12.77 6.12 19.99
CA GLY A 20 -14.17 6.18 19.50
C GLY A 20 -14.50 5.67 18.08
N GLY A 21 -13.65 4.92 17.39
CA GLY A 21 -13.97 4.35 16.06
C GLY A 21 -14.25 2.84 16.07
N GLY A 22 -15.16 2.36 15.19
CA GLY A 22 -15.64 0.96 15.04
C GLY A 22 -14.56 -0.10 14.71
N PHE A 23 -14.81 -1.10 13.87
CA PHE A 23 -13.73 -2.05 13.50
C PHE A 23 -12.70 -1.38 12.56
N GLN A 24 -11.39 -1.42 12.86
CA GLN A 24 -10.37 -0.63 12.11
C GLN A 24 -10.27 -1.08 10.66
N TYR A 25 -10.43 -2.37 10.46
CA TYR A 25 -10.38 -2.95 9.13
C TYR A 25 -11.77 -2.97 8.47
N ALA A 26 -12.78 -2.25 8.98
CA ALA A 26 -14.10 -2.18 8.35
C ALA A 26 -14.02 -1.61 6.92
N PHE A 27 -13.12 -0.67 6.66
CA PHE A 27 -12.88 -0.18 5.30
C PHE A 27 -12.37 -1.27 4.34
N ILE A 28 -11.62 -2.25 4.87
CA ILE A 28 -10.95 -3.29 4.07
C ILE A 28 -11.83 -4.55 3.98
N TYR A 29 -12.44 -4.96 5.09
CA TYR A 29 -13.13 -6.23 5.28
C TYR A 29 -14.57 -6.09 5.77
N GLY A 30 -15.11 -4.87 5.92
CA GLY A 30 -16.45 -4.65 6.48
C GLY A 30 -17.59 -5.29 5.69
N TRP A 31 -17.35 -5.63 4.42
CA TRP A 31 -18.30 -6.40 3.61
C TRP A 31 -18.50 -7.84 4.12
N LEU A 32 -17.59 -8.37 4.95
CA LEU A 32 -17.71 -9.67 5.61
C LEU A 32 -18.55 -9.59 6.90
N GLY A 33 -18.66 -8.42 7.54
CA GLY A 33 -19.36 -8.24 8.80
C GLY A 33 -18.86 -7.02 9.59
N ALA A 34 -19.60 -6.61 10.62
CA ALA A 34 -19.24 -5.50 11.49
C ALA A 34 -18.26 -5.92 12.62
N THR A 35 -18.24 -7.22 12.97
CA THR A 35 -17.39 -7.78 14.03
C THR A 35 -16.54 -8.95 13.52
N PRO A 36 -15.41 -9.27 14.17
CA PRO A 36 -14.59 -10.43 13.78
C PRO A 36 -15.37 -11.77 13.74
N LEU A 37 -16.34 -11.93 14.65
CA LEU A 37 -17.19 -13.13 14.69
C LEU A 37 -18.12 -13.19 13.47
N GLU A 38 -18.78 -12.09 13.13
CA GLU A 38 -19.62 -12.00 11.93
C GLU A 38 -18.80 -12.24 10.66
N MET A 39 -17.58 -11.70 10.58
CA MET A 39 -16.68 -11.95 9.46
C MET A 39 -16.38 -13.43 9.30
N LEU A 40 -16.06 -14.12 10.41
CA LEU A 40 -15.81 -15.57 10.41
C LEU A 40 -17.07 -16.34 10.01
N GLN A 41 -18.24 -15.95 10.51
CA GLN A 41 -19.52 -16.55 10.14
C GLN A 41 -19.81 -16.38 8.65
N THR A 42 -19.60 -15.20 8.07
CA THR A 42 -19.79 -14.98 6.63
C THR A 42 -18.82 -15.82 5.80
N LEU A 43 -17.55 -15.92 6.21
CA LEU A 43 -16.56 -16.77 5.54
C LEU A 43 -16.96 -18.25 5.50
N LEU A 44 -17.51 -18.77 6.59
CA LEU A 44 -17.83 -20.20 6.72
C LEU A 44 -19.24 -20.55 6.24
N LEU A 45 -20.22 -19.68 6.51
CA LEU A 45 -21.64 -19.96 6.29
C LEU A 45 -22.16 -19.41 4.96
N ARG A 46 -21.43 -18.50 4.29
CA ARG A 46 -21.82 -17.89 3.01
C ARG A 46 -20.73 -18.01 1.93
N PRO A 47 -20.25 -19.22 1.59
CA PRO A 47 -19.12 -19.40 0.68
C PRO A 47 -19.38 -18.89 -0.74
N VAL A 48 -20.61 -19.01 -1.25
CA VAL A 48 -20.97 -18.50 -2.60
C VAL A 48 -20.87 -16.98 -2.65
N TYR A 49 -21.42 -16.29 -1.65
CA TYR A 49 -21.33 -14.84 -1.51
C TYR A 49 -19.86 -14.36 -1.45
N VAL A 50 -19.02 -15.06 -0.68
CA VAL A 50 -17.59 -14.75 -0.59
C VAL A 50 -16.89 -14.99 -1.93
N ALA A 51 -17.19 -16.10 -2.61
CA ALA A 51 -16.62 -16.42 -3.91
C ALA A 51 -16.96 -15.35 -4.96
N GLU A 52 -18.20 -14.87 -5.03
CA GLU A 52 -18.60 -13.78 -5.94
C GLU A 52 -17.81 -12.48 -5.71
N ARG A 53 -17.42 -12.19 -4.46
CA ARG A 53 -16.63 -11.00 -4.10
C ARG A 53 -15.13 -11.17 -4.30
N VAL A 54 -14.65 -12.41 -4.36
CA VAL A 54 -13.23 -12.75 -4.53
C VAL A 54 -12.90 -13.04 -6.00
N LEU A 55 -13.77 -13.75 -6.72
CA LEU A 55 -13.57 -14.18 -8.10
C LEU A 55 -13.99 -13.10 -9.10
N THR A 56 -13.47 -11.89 -8.93
CA THR A 56 -13.68 -10.78 -9.86
C THR A 56 -12.61 -10.77 -10.94
N ALA A 57 -12.92 -10.20 -12.11
CA ALA A 57 -11.94 -10.06 -13.19
C ALA A 57 -10.64 -9.35 -12.75
N GLY A 58 -10.76 -8.34 -11.88
CA GLY A 58 -9.60 -7.63 -11.33
C GLY A 58 -8.71 -8.51 -10.45
N LYS A 59 -9.31 -9.30 -9.54
CA LYS A 59 -8.57 -10.22 -8.66
C LYS A 59 -8.00 -11.42 -9.41
N LEU A 60 -8.70 -11.92 -10.42
CA LEU A 60 -8.19 -12.94 -11.33
C LEU A 60 -7.01 -12.40 -12.16
N GLY A 61 -7.09 -11.15 -12.63
CA GLY A 61 -5.98 -10.45 -13.27
C GLY A 61 -4.77 -10.31 -12.35
N TYR A 62 -4.98 -9.96 -11.09
CA TYR A 62 -3.92 -9.94 -10.07
C TYR A 62 -3.28 -11.31 -9.86
N LEU A 63 -4.06 -12.38 -9.76
CA LEU A 63 -3.51 -13.74 -9.67
C LEU A 63 -2.71 -14.10 -10.91
N PHE A 64 -3.20 -13.74 -12.10
CA PHE A 64 -2.45 -13.93 -13.33
C PHE A 64 -1.12 -13.18 -13.31
N GLU A 65 -1.12 -11.89 -12.94
CA GLU A 65 0.10 -11.08 -12.79
C GLU A 65 1.09 -11.67 -11.77
N LEU A 66 0.58 -12.32 -10.71
CA LEU A 66 1.39 -12.94 -9.67
C LEU A 66 2.02 -14.27 -10.10
N PHE A 67 1.29 -15.12 -10.83
CA PHE A 67 1.72 -16.47 -11.19
C PHE A 67 2.32 -16.59 -12.60
N ALA A 68 1.92 -15.75 -13.55
CA ALA A 68 2.39 -15.82 -14.94
C ALA A 68 3.90 -15.62 -15.10
N PRO A 69 4.57 -14.68 -14.39
CA PRO A 69 6.04 -14.57 -14.43
C PRO A 69 6.75 -15.83 -13.95
N LEU A 70 6.06 -16.64 -13.13
CA LEU A 70 6.54 -17.91 -12.59
C LEU A 70 6.07 -19.11 -13.42
N LEU A 71 5.54 -18.89 -14.62
CA LEU A 71 4.98 -19.90 -15.52
C LEU A 71 3.92 -20.79 -14.82
N PHE A 72 3.26 -20.27 -13.79
CA PHE A 72 2.32 -21.01 -12.93
C PHE A 72 2.93 -22.25 -12.23
N LEU A 73 4.26 -22.44 -12.24
CA LEU A 73 4.92 -23.62 -11.69
C LEU A 73 4.72 -23.76 -10.18
N ALA A 74 4.56 -22.64 -9.46
CA ALA A 74 4.28 -22.65 -8.04
C ALA A 74 3.02 -23.45 -7.66
N LEU A 75 2.02 -23.54 -8.56
CA LEU A 75 0.79 -24.32 -8.37
C LEU A 75 1.06 -25.83 -8.24
N LEU A 76 2.21 -26.32 -8.73
CA LEU A 76 2.60 -27.72 -8.68
C LEU A 76 3.28 -28.12 -7.35
N ARG A 77 3.38 -27.19 -6.39
CA ARG A 77 3.88 -27.44 -5.02
C ARG A 77 2.90 -26.89 -3.98
N PRO A 78 1.69 -27.49 -3.86
CA PRO A 78 0.63 -26.98 -2.97
C PRO A 78 1.06 -26.89 -1.51
N GLY A 79 1.94 -27.77 -1.02
CA GLY A 79 2.44 -27.71 0.36
C GLY A 79 3.14 -26.39 0.70
N LEU A 80 3.87 -25.79 -0.24
CA LEU A 80 4.50 -24.48 -0.06
C LEU A 80 3.48 -23.33 -0.23
N LEU A 81 2.49 -23.52 -1.09
CA LEU A 81 1.39 -22.56 -1.25
C LEU A 81 0.54 -22.44 0.01
N LEU A 82 0.35 -23.52 0.77
CA LEU A 82 -0.36 -23.48 2.05
C LEU A 82 0.26 -22.49 3.04
N VAL A 83 1.58 -22.28 2.99
CA VAL A 83 2.26 -21.31 3.84
C VAL A 83 1.96 -19.87 3.42
N ALA A 84 1.85 -19.62 2.11
CA ALA A 84 1.50 -18.31 1.56
C ALA A 84 -0.02 -18.03 1.57
N LEU A 85 -0.83 -19.07 1.73
CA LEU A 85 -2.27 -19.02 1.58
C LEU A 85 -2.95 -18.00 2.51
N PRO A 86 -2.59 -17.89 3.82
CA PRO A 86 -3.22 -16.90 4.70
C PRO A 86 -3.03 -15.47 4.19
N SER A 87 -1.81 -15.11 3.81
CA SER A 87 -1.49 -13.78 3.28
C SER A 87 -2.18 -13.53 1.94
N LEU A 88 -2.19 -14.52 1.05
CA LEU A 88 -2.89 -14.41 -0.24
C LEU A 88 -4.39 -14.23 -0.07
N LEU A 89 -5.01 -14.95 0.88
CA LEU A 89 -6.42 -14.80 1.20
C LEU A 89 -6.74 -13.42 1.77
N LEU A 90 -5.90 -12.88 2.68
CA LEU A 90 -6.09 -11.52 3.19
C LEU A 90 -6.04 -10.47 2.06
N ASN A 91 -5.15 -10.65 1.09
CA ASN A 91 -5.09 -9.78 -0.09
C ASN A 91 -6.34 -9.90 -0.94
N LEU A 92 -6.80 -11.13 -1.21
CA LEU A 92 -7.98 -11.41 -2.04
C LEU A 92 -9.30 -11.03 -1.36
N LEU A 93 -9.38 -11.06 -0.03
CA LEU A 93 -10.58 -10.67 0.72
C LEU A 93 -10.70 -9.14 0.88
N SER A 94 -9.63 -8.39 0.62
CA SER A 94 -9.66 -6.94 0.69
C SER A 94 -10.64 -6.34 -0.33
N ALA A 95 -11.42 -5.36 0.11
CA ALA A 95 -12.18 -4.45 -0.74
C ALA A 95 -11.28 -3.43 -1.44
N ASP A 96 -10.16 -3.06 -0.83
CA ASP A 96 -9.20 -2.11 -1.38
C ASP A 96 -8.25 -2.79 -2.38
N ARG A 97 -8.10 -2.16 -3.55
CA ARG A 97 -7.25 -2.61 -4.66
C ARG A 97 -5.77 -2.61 -4.32
N ILE A 98 -5.33 -1.80 -3.35
CA ILE A 98 -3.90 -1.77 -2.99
C ILE A 98 -3.39 -3.15 -2.53
N HIS A 99 -4.24 -3.96 -1.89
CA HIS A 99 -3.85 -5.27 -1.37
C HIS A 99 -3.77 -6.36 -2.44
N TRP A 100 -4.57 -6.26 -3.51
CA TRP A 100 -4.57 -7.19 -4.64
C TRP A 100 -4.01 -6.52 -5.90
N SER A 101 -2.92 -5.78 -5.77
CA SER A 101 -2.17 -5.29 -6.92
C SER A 101 -0.67 -5.45 -6.68
N ILE A 102 0.02 -6.06 -7.64
CA ILE A 102 1.48 -6.27 -7.60
C ILE A 102 2.30 -4.97 -7.62
N ARG A 103 1.62 -3.81 -7.79
CA ARG A 103 2.24 -2.49 -7.77
C ARG A 103 2.51 -1.98 -6.35
N TYR A 104 1.86 -2.55 -5.35
CA TYR A 104 2.08 -2.24 -3.93
C TYR A 104 2.92 -3.34 -3.28
N HIS A 105 3.17 -3.28 -1.97
CA HIS A 105 4.11 -4.18 -1.28
C HIS A 105 3.44 -5.39 -0.60
N TYR A 106 2.12 -5.52 -0.66
CA TYR A 106 1.37 -6.51 0.14
C TYR A 106 1.65 -7.97 -0.26
N GLN A 107 2.10 -8.22 -1.49
CA GLN A 107 2.52 -9.54 -1.94
C GLN A 107 3.92 -9.95 -1.42
N ALA A 108 4.65 -9.08 -0.71
CA ALA A 108 5.97 -9.41 -0.16
C ALA A 108 5.95 -10.64 0.76
N PHE A 109 4.81 -10.90 1.43
CA PHE A 109 4.61 -12.09 2.27
C PHE A 109 4.21 -13.36 1.49
N VAL A 110 3.90 -13.23 0.20
CA VAL A 110 3.46 -14.33 -0.67
C VAL A 110 4.60 -14.77 -1.60
N LEU A 111 5.32 -13.81 -2.19
CA LEU A 111 6.32 -14.02 -3.22
C LEU A 111 7.43 -15.02 -2.85
N PRO A 112 8.07 -14.98 -1.66
CA PRO A 112 9.15 -15.90 -1.32
C PRO A 112 8.74 -17.36 -1.47
N PHE A 113 7.53 -17.71 -1.03
CA PHE A 113 7.01 -19.07 -1.12
C PHE A 113 6.69 -19.48 -2.57
N LEU A 114 6.16 -18.57 -3.39
CA LEU A 114 5.91 -18.83 -4.81
C LEU A 114 7.23 -19.06 -5.58
N ILE A 115 8.26 -18.28 -5.26
CA ILE A 115 9.60 -18.42 -5.87
C ILE A 115 10.20 -19.75 -5.46
N ILE A 116 10.20 -20.08 -4.16
CA ILE A 116 10.74 -21.36 -3.66
C ILE A 116 9.98 -22.55 -4.29
N ALA A 117 8.65 -22.48 -4.35
CA ALA A 117 7.82 -23.51 -5.00
C ALA A 117 8.19 -23.72 -6.47
N THR A 118 8.37 -22.63 -7.22
CA THR A 118 8.81 -22.66 -8.62
C THR A 118 10.22 -23.24 -8.76
N LEU A 119 11.16 -22.85 -7.91
CA LEU A 119 12.54 -23.32 -7.96
C LEU A 119 12.64 -24.84 -7.73
N TYR A 120 11.89 -25.38 -6.77
CA TYR A 120 11.87 -26.84 -6.54
C TYR A 120 11.41 -27.60 -7.79
N ILE A 121 10.39 -27.11 -8.49
CA ILE A 121 9.94 -27.73 -9.75
C ILE A 121 11.05 -27.74 -10.79
N VAL A 122 11.72 -26.61 -10.99
CA VAL A 122 12.81 -26.49 -11.97
C VAL A 122 13.98 -27.40 -11.59
N ILE A 123 14.34 -27.47 -10.30
CA ILE A 123 15.42 -28.33 -9.79
C ILE A 123 15.10 -29.81 -10.02
N ASP A 124 13.89 -30.26 -9.67
CA ASP A 124 13.50 -31.66 -9.80
C ASP A 124 13.46 -32.12 -11.27
N ILE A 125 12.97 -31.26 -12.16
CA ILE A 125 13.00 -31.51 -13.62
C ILE A 125 14.44 -31.50 -14.13
N THR A 126 15.30 -30.61 -13.65
CA THR A 126 16.71 -30.55 -14.08
C THR A 126 17.50 -31.79 -13.64
N ARG A 127 17.25 -32.29 -12.42
CA ARG A 127 17.88 -33.52 -11.90
C ARG A 127 17.49 -34.76 -12.71
N SER A 128 16.24 -34.85 -13.11
CA SER A 128 15.73 -36.01 -13.89
C SER A 128 15.97 -35.89 -15.39
N ARG A 129 15.87 -34.68 -15.95
CA ARG A 129 15.97 -34.38 -17.39
C ARG A 129 16.68 -33.05 -17.60
N LYS A 130 18.02 -33.06 -17.47
CA LYS A 130 18.87 -31.84 -17.53
C LYS A 130 18.50 -30.87 -18.65
N ARG A 131 18.38 -31.33 -19.90
CA ARG A 131 18.03 -30.47 -21.04
C ARG A 131 16.67 -29.78 -20.86
N VAL A 132 15.64 -30.52 -20.44
CA VAL A 132 14.29 -29.98 -20.22
C VAL A 132 14.28 -28.96 -19.08
N GLY A 133 14.93 -29.29 -17.96
CA GLY A 133 15.02 -28.41 -16.82
C GLY A 133 15.78 -27.12 -17.11
N THR A 134 16.89 -27.20 -17.86
CA THR A 134 17.62 -26.02 -18.33
C THR A 134 16.78 -25.16 -19.27
N THR A 135 16.08 -25.74 -20.24
CA THR A 135 15.18 -24.99 -21.12
C THR A 135 14.06 -24.30 -20.32
N LEU A 136 13.47 -25.00 -19.35
CA LEU A 136 12.45 -24.42 -18.47
C LEU A 136 12.99 -23.27 -17.62
N ALA A 137 14.20 -23.40 -17.08
CA ALA A 137 14.86 -22.35 -16.33
C ALA A 137 15.13 -21.11 -17.19
N LEU A 138 15.63 -21.30 -18.42
CA LEU A 138 15.85 -20.21 -19.37
C LEU A 138 14.53 -19.53 -19.77
N LEU A 139 13.48 -20.32 -20.01
CA LEU A 139 12.15 -19.79 -20.29
C LEU A 139 11.59 -18.99 -19.11
N LEU A 140 11.75 -19.49 -17.88
CA LEU A 140 11.33 -18.81 -16.66
C LEU A 140 12.04 -17.46 -16.52
N VAL A 141 13.35 -17.43 -16.76
CA VAL A 141 14.13 -16.18 -16.74
C VAL A 141 13.65 -15.23 -17.84
N ALA A 142 13.49 -15.71 -19.07
CA ALA A 142 13.04 -14.89 -20.20
C ALA A 142 11.65 -14.29 -19.94
N VAL A 143 10.69 -15.09 -19.47
CA VAL A 143 9.33 -14.63 -19.14
C VAL A 143 9.33 -13.68 -17.95
N SER A 144 10.15 -13.95 -16.92
CA SER A 144 10.30 -13.04 -15.77
C SER A 144 10.86 -11.68 -16.21
N LEU A 145 11.84 -11.66 -17.11
CA LEU A 145 12.41 -10.42 -17.66
C LEU A 145 11.40 -9.67 -18.54
N LEU A 146 10.67 -10.37 -19.41
CA LEU A 146 9.60 -9.76 -20.21
C LEU A 146 8.48 -9.18 -19.34
N ALA A 147 8.14 -9.87 -18.24
CA ALA A 147 7.18 -9.38 -17.27
C ALA A 147 7.63 -8.06 -16.64
N GLN A 148 8.93 -7.84 -16.40
CA GLN A 148 9.43 -6.55 -15.90
C GLN A 148 9.10 -5.40 -16.86
N VAL A 149 9.16 -5.64 -18.17
CA VAL A 149 8.81 -4.62 -19.20
C VAL A 149 7.32 -4.36 -19.21
N TRP A 150 6.51 -5.42 -19.30
CA TRP A 150 5.06 -5.30 -19.39
C TRP A 150 4.44 -4.68 -18.14
N LEU A 151 4.96 -5.05 -16.96
CA LEU A 151 4.47 -4.56 -15.67
C LEU A 151 4.98 -3.16 -15.31
N ARG A 152 5.87 -2.57 -16.14
CA ARG A 152 6.56 -1.30 -15.88
C ARG A 152 7.28 -1.36 -14.53
N SER A 153 8.22 -2.28 -14.43
CA SER A 153 9.01 -2.53 -13.21
C SER A 153 9.61 -1.24 -12.63
N PRO A 154 9.74 -1.16 -11.28
CA PRO A 154 10.50 -0.10 -10.62
C PRO A 154 11.91 0.08 -11.17
N LEU A 155 12.55 -0.95 -11.73
CA LEU A 155 13.88 -0.84 -12.36
C LEU A 155 13.85 0.00 -13.63
N ILE A 156 12.83 -0.19 -14.48
CA ILE A 156 12.65 0.62 -15.68
C ILE A 156 12.31 2.03 -15.27
N HIS A 157 11.41 2.20 -14.29
CA HIS A 157 11.12 3.51 -13.74
C HIS A 157 12.37 4.18 -13.15
N LEU A 158 13.22 3.47 -12.42
CA LEU A 158 14.45 4.05 -11.87
C LEU A 158 15.42 4.50 -12.97
N ALA A 159 15.49 3.75 -14.07
CA ALA A 159 16.35 4.05 -15.21
C ALA A 159 15.82 5.20 -16.09
N THR A 160 14.50 5.37 -16.18
CA THR A 160 13.86 6.36 -17.07
C THR A 160 13.22 7.54 -16.33
N ARG A 161 13.25 7.55 -15.00
CA ARG A 161 12.63 8.61 -14.19
C ARG A 161 13.35 9.91 -14.40
N ASP A 162 12.59 10.89 -14.89
CA ASP A 162 13.02 12.27 -14.91
C ASP A 162 13.26 12.76 -13.48
N ARG A 163 14.38 13.47 -13.30
CA ARG A 163 14.80 14.05 -12.03
C ARG A 163 14.76 15.57 -12.18
N PRO A 164 13.60 16.20 -12.02
CA PRO A 164 13.48 17.64 -12.18
C PRO A 164 14.27 18.33 -11.05
N THR A 165 15.50 18.71 -11.37
CA THR A 165 16.47 19.28 -10.41
C THR A 165 15.92 20.54 -9.76
N GLU A 166 15.22 21.38 -10.53
CA GLU A 166 14.56 22.59 -10.02
C GLU A 166 13.49 22.26 -8.98
N ARG A 167 12.64 21.26 -9.25
CA ARG A 167 11.61 20.80 -8.32
C ARG A 167 12.21 20.28 -7.02
N ILE A 168 13.34 19.55 -7.09
CA ILE A 168 14.04 19.03 -5.91
C ILE A 168 14.66 20.18 -5.11
N ALA A 169 15.33 21.12 -5.77
CA ALA A 169 15.94 22.28 -5.14
C ALA A 169 14.89 23.15 -4.45
N TYR A 170 13.74 23.35 -5.09
CA TYR A 170 12.61 24.10 -4.51
C TYR A 170 12.08 23.44 -3.23
N VAL A 171 11.83 22.12 -3.24
CA VAL A 171 11.41 21.41 -2.02
C VAL A 171 12.43 21.58 -0.90
N GLN A 172 13.72 21.47 -1.20
CA GLN A 172 14.77 21.67 -0.19
C GLN A 172 14.74 23.08 0.42
N GLN A 173 14.46 24.11 -0.39
CA GLN A 173 14.29 25.48 0.11
C GLN A 173 13.03 25.62 0.96
N VAL A 174 11.89 25.08 0.52
CA VAL A 174 10.62 25.12 1.26
C VAL A 174 10.76 24.42 2.62
N LEU A 175 11.45 23.28 2.68
CA LEU A 175 11.69 22.55 3.93
C LEU A 175 12.49 23.35 4.96
N GLN A 176 13.36 24.27 4.54
CA GLN A 176 14.12 25.14 5.44
C GLN A 176 13.26 26.22 6.11
N LEU A 177 12.08 26.52 5.56
CA LEU A 177 11.14 27.49 6.14
C LEU A 177 10.36 26.91 7.32
N ILE A 178 10.40 25.59 7.52
CA ILE A 178 9.65 24.90 8.56
C ILE A 178 10.58 24.65 9.75
N PRO A 179 10.27 25.18 10.95
CA PRO A 179 11.04 24.88 12.15
C PRO A 179 11.17 23.37 12.39
N PRO A 180 12.28 22.90 12.98
CA PRO A 180 12.54 21.47 13.17
C PRO A 180 11.52 20.80 14.10
N ASP A 181 10.96 21.54 15.06
CA ASP A 181 10.04 21.02 16.10
C ASP A 181 8.57 21.38 15.86
N ALA A 182 8.26 22.13 14.78
CA ALA A 182 6.89 22.53 14.47
C ALA A 182 6.01 21.33 14.09
N ALA A 183 4.73 21.38 14.43
CA ALA A 183 3.77 20.38 14.01
C ALA A 183 3.44 20.53 12.51
N VAL A 184 3.53 19.45 11.75
CA VAL A 184 3.34 19.49 10.29
C VAL A 184 2.27 18.51 9.87
N ALA A 185 1.36 18.92 8.98
CA ALA A 185 0.60 17.99 8.16
C ALA A 185 1.16 17.98 6.74
N ALA A 186 1.46 16.80 6.19
CA ALA A 186 2.09 16.67 4.89
C ALA A 186 1.45 15.60 4.00
N THR A 187 1.54 15.76 2.68
CA THR A 187 1.20 14.70 1.72
C THR A 187 2.29 13.61 1.71
N SER A 188 1.97 12.42 1.19
CA SER A 188 2.81 11.22 1.34
C SER A 188 4.21 11.35 0.74
N THR A 189 4.37 12.09 -0.36
CA THR A 189 5.68 12.28 -0.99
C THR A 189 6.59 13.21 -0.19
N LEU A 190 6.01 14.14 0.58
CA LEU A 190 6.75 15.13 1.37
C LEU A 190 6.95 14.69 2.83
N GLY A 191 6.03 13.91 3.38
CA GLY A 191 6.08 13.39 4.75
C GLY A 191 7.43 12.80 5.18
N PRO A 192 8.08 11.93 4.39
CA PRO A 192 9.39 11.38 4.74
C PRO A 192 10.49 12.42 4.96
N HIS A 193 10.39 13.59 4.32
CA HIS A 193 11.35 14.69 4.47
C HIS A 193 11.17 15.46 5.78
N VAL A 194 10.00 15.35 6.43
CA VAL A 194 9.67 16.02 7.69
C VAL A 194 9.45 15.05 8.86
N ALA A 195 9.67 13.75 8.65
CA ALA A 195 9.38 12.65 9.57
C ALA A 195 10.17 12.63 10.90
N ARG A 196 11.14 13.54 11.09
CA ARG A 196 11.91 13.64 12.35
C ARG A 196 11.19 14.46 13.45
N ARG A 197 9.96 14.90 13.18
CA ARG A 197 9.13 15.66 14.11
C ARG A 197 8.32 14.75 15.02
N GLU A 198 8.09 15.17 16.25
CA GLU A 198 7.20 14.47 17.18
C GLU A 198 5.74 14.48 16.68
N GLN A 199 5.33 15.59 16.05
CA GLN A 199 3.97 15.79 15.53
C GLN A 199 4.00 15.89 14.00
N LEU A 200 3.67 14.78 13.35
CA LEU A 200 3.48 14.69 11.91
C LEU A 200 2.13 14.05 11.59
N TYR A 201 1.33 14.75 10.79
CA TYR A 201 0.00 14.34 10.38
C TYR A 201 -0.06 14.11 8.87
N PHE A 202 -0.95 13.21 8.45
CA PHE A 202 -1.19 12.97 7.04
C PHE A 202 -2.23 13.96 6.51
N TYR A 203 -1.89 14.65 5.42
CA TYR A 203 -2.80 15.54 4.69
C TYR A 203 -3.23 14.88 3.36
N PRO A 204 -4.51 14.98 2.93
CA PRO A 204 -5.62 15.74 3.52
C PRO A 204 -6.36 15.02 4.66
N GLY A 205 -5.86 13.86 5.09
CA GLY A 205 -6.54 13.05 6.09
C GLY A 205 -7.75 12.29 5.51
N GLY A 206 -8.60 11.79 6.40
CA GLY A 206 -9.85 11.11 6.11
C GLY A 206 -10.43 10.46 7.36
N ASP A 207 -11.71 10.09 7.34
CA ASP A 207 -12.43 9.71 8.56
C ASP A 207 -12.02 8.35 9.16
N LEU A 208 -11.32 7.52 8.39
CA LEU A 208 -11.12 6.10 8.73
C LEU A 208 -9.70 5.77 9.21
N ILE A 209 -8.66 6.30 8.55
CA ILE A 209 -7.26 5.93 8.80
C ILE A 209 -6.46 7.10 9.36
N TYR A 210 -6.66 8.30 8.81
CA TYR A 210 -5.92 9.51 9.18
C TYR A 210 -6.89 10.63 9.54
N ALA A 211 -7.44 10.57 10.76
CA ALA A 211 -8.53 11.44 11.17
C ALA A 211 -8.24 12.93 10.86
N THR A 212 -9.10 13.56 10.05
CA THR A 212 -8.93 14.94 9.56
C THR A 212 -8.75 15.94 10.70
N ARG A 213 -9.43 15.72 11.84
CA ARG A 213 -9.28 16.53 13.07
C ARG A 213 -7.85 16.63 13.61
N LEU A 214 -6.96 15.71 13.24
CA LEU A 214 -5.57 15.76 13.69
C LEU A 214 -4.76 16.82 12.92
N ILE A 215 -5.21 17.20 11.72
CA ILE A 215 -4.62 18.28 10.92
C ILE A 215 -4.82 19.62 11.64
N ASP A 216 -5.86 19.75 12.46
CA ASP A 216 -6.08 20.94 13.28
C ASP A 216 -4.99 21.17 14.32
N ASN A 217 -4.12 20.19 14.60
CA ASN A 217 -2.97 20.36 15.47
C ASN A 217 -1.69 20.78 14.73
N ALA A 218 -1.72 20.91 13.39
CA ALA A 218 -0.55 21.29 12.61
C ALA A 218 -0.35 22.81 12.56
N ASP A 219 0.89 23.25 12.77
CA ASP A 219 1.34 24.63 12.56
C ASP A 219 1.62 24.90 11.09
N TYR A 220 1.99 23.87 10.33
CA TYR A 220 2.30 23.96 8.89
C TYR A 220 1.59 22.89 8.07
N LEU A 221 1.13 23.27 6.87
CA LEU A 221 0.64 22.34 5.85
C LEU A 221 1.63 22.32 4.69
N LEU A 222 2.25 21.16 4.45
CA LEU A 222 3.24 20.93 3.41
C LEU A 222 2.67 19.99 2.33
N ILE A 223 2.23 20.56 1.21
CA ILE A 223 1.34 19.88 0.27
C ILE A 223 1.98 19.78 -1.11
N ASP A 224 2.04 18.56 -1.66
CA ASP A 224 2.22 18.32 -3.10
C ASP A 224 0.83 18.23 -3.76
N ARG A 225 0.49 19.20 -4.61
CA ARG A 225 -0.82 19.26 -5.30
C ARG A 225 -1.06 18.08 -6.23
N ASN A 226 0.00 17.40 -6.67
CA ASN A 226 -0.13 16.19 -7.48
C ASN A 226 -0.73 15.01 -6.68
N GLU A 227 -0.68 15.08 -5.35
CA GLU A 227 -1.30 14.08 -4.46
C GLU A 227 -2.71 14.47 -3.99
N VAL A 228 -3.12 15.71 -4.23
CA VAL A 228 -4.45 16.21 -3.85
C VAL A 228 -5.40 15.97 -5.03
N PRO A 229 -6.53 15.26 -4.83
CA PRO A 229 -7.51 15.07 -5.89
C PRO A 229 -8.01 16.41 -6.46
N PRO A 230 -8.19 16.55 -7.78
CA PRO A 230 -8.65 17.81 -8.38
C PRO A 230 -9.92 18.38 -7.76
N GLU A 231 -10.86 17.53 -7.32
CA GLU A 231 -12.08 17.97 -6.63
C GLU A 231 -11.83 18.66 -5.28
N GLN A 232 -10.65 18.50 -4.68
CA GLN A 232 -10.27 19.14 -3.42
C GLN A 232 -9.43 20.41 -3.61
N TRP A 233 -9.09 20.77 -4.86
CA TRP A 233 -8.25 21.93 -5.13
C TRP A 233 -8.92 23.24 -4.74
N ASP A 234 -10.22 23.39 -4.95
CA ASP A 234 -10.96 24.58 -4.56
C ASP A 234 -10.98 24.75 -3.04
N ALA A 235 -11.21 23.66 -2.30
CA ALA A 235 -11.16 23.66 -0.84
C ALA A 235 -9.75 24.04 -0.34
N LEU A 236 -8.70 23.50 -0.96
CA LEU A 236 -7.31 23.84 -0.64
C LEU A 236 -7.02 25.33 -0.90
N GLN A 237 -7.48 25.87 -2.02
CA GLN A 237 -7.32 27.30 -2.34
C GLN A 237 -8.10 28.19 -1.37
N GLN A 238 -9.30 27.79 -0.96
CA GLN A 238 -10.08 28.51 0.05
C GLN A 238 -9.37 28.49 1.40
N GLN A 239 -8.82 27.35 1.81
CA GLN A 239 -8.02 27.22 3.03
C GLN A 239 -6.78 28.13 2.99
N ALA A 240 -6.06 28.16 1.88
CA ALA A 240 -4.90 29.04 1.68
C ALA A 240 -5.23 30.54 1.71
N ARG A 241 -6.50 30.92 1.50
CA ARG A 241 -6.99 32.31 1.58
C ARG A 241 -7.68 32.63 2.91
N SER A 242 -7.87 31.64 3.78
CA SER A 242 -8.55 31.84 5.05
C SER A 242 -7.63 32.59 6.02
N PRO A 243 -8.20 33.46 6.91
CA PRO A 243 -7.41 34.31 7.80
C PRO A 243 -6.60 33.56 8.86
N GLY A 244 -6.72 32.22 8.97
CA GLY A 244 -5.91 31.41 9.89
C GLY A 244 -4.64 30.83 9.25
N TRP A 245 -4.41 31.08 7.95
CA TRP A 245 -3.27 30.51 7.22
C TRP A 245 -2.56 31.56 6.38
N ARG A 246 -1.24 31.62 6.52
CA ARG A 246 -0.33 32.41 5.69
C ARG A 246 0.37 31.52 4.67
N VAL A 247 0.33 31.91 3.40
CA VAL A 247 1.08 31.23 2.34
C VAL A 247 2.55 31.61 2.43
N LEU A 248 3.42 30.63 2.66
CA LEU A 248 4.88 30.82 2.68
C LEU A 248 5.55 30.40 1.36
N ALA A 249 4.97 29.43 0.64
CA ALA A 249 5.49 28.96 -0.64
C ALA A 249 4.33 28.44 -1.52
N ASN A 250 4.34 28.74 -2.82
CA ASN A 250 3.27 28.42 -3.77
C ASN A 250 3.80 28.33 -5.21
N GLU A 251 4.73 27.41 -5.48
CA GLU A 251 5.29 27.17 -6.82
C GLU A 251 5.55 25.68 -7.07
N HIS A 252 5.75 25.30 -8.34
CA HIS A 252 6.12 23.94 -8.75
C HIS A 252 5.21 22.82 -8.20
N GLU A 253 3.89 23.06 -8.17
CA GLU A 253 2.86 22.17 -7.59
C GLU A 253 2.94 22.00 -6.06
N TYR A 254 3.82 22.73 -5.37
CA TYR A 254 3.91 22.68 -3.91
C TYR A 254 3.21 23.87 -3.27
N LEU A 255 2.66 23.64 -2.09
CA LEU A 255 2.04 24.66 -1.26
C LEU A 255 2.50 24.48 0.18
N LEU A 256 3.08 25.53 0.76
CA LEU A 256 3.39 25.62 2.18
C LEU A 256 2.50 26.70 2.81
N LEU A 257 1.68 26.28 3.75
CA LEU A 257 0.89 27.17 4.60
C LEU A 257 1.46 27.12 6.02
N ALA A 258 1.52 28.26 6.69
CA ALA A 258 1.81 28.38 8.12
C ALA A 258 0.60 28.96 8.82
N ARG A 259 0.25 28.42 9.98
CA ARG A 259 -0.87 28.91 10.77
C ARG A 259 -0.53 30.29 11.33
N GLU A 260 -1.48 31.22 11.26
CA GLU A 260 -1.40 32.50 11.95
C GLU A 260 -1.96 32.35 13.37
N GLU A 261 -1.25 32.90 14.37
CA GLU A 261 -1.69 32.97 15.77
C GLU A 261 -2.86 33.95 15.97
#